data_AF-A0A2T6ZM13-F1
#
_entry.id   AF-A0A2T6ZM13-F1
#
_cell.length_a   1.000
_cell.length_b   1.000
_cell.length_c   1.000
_cell.angle_alpha   90.00
_cell.angle_beta   90.00
_cell.angle_gamma   90.00
#
_symmetry.space_group_name_H-M   'P 1'
#
loop_
_entity.id
_entity.type
_entity.pdbx_description
1 polymer ?
#
loop_
_entity_poly.entity_id
_entity_poly.type
_entity_poly.pdbx_seq_one_letter_code
_entity_poly.pdbx_strand_id
1 'polypeptide(L)'
;MKITLPLFLTLMTSSATAALVHNSLSFKYQDNPRHDPREPDYSAQDYELRCPKSKDPRKMTLPAITQELDDKGKATNILECWEIDNVVPAVEGIEGASLVGWGAFDEAFQYDFHEGFFMPPHPAPEPSLVLMSTGVGLITVPSGEVLRLGPGDTFFSVGTDGWQTAWWSEGTRVTDFYFKDGKIPSHSTVHKSTR
;
A
#
# COMPACT_ATOMS: atom_id res chain seq x y z
N MET A 1 -26.40 61.85 -19.99
CA MET A 1 -26.77 60.47 -20.38
C MET A 1 -25.46 59.72 -20.59
N LYS A 2 -25.09 58.84 -19.65
CA LYS A 2 -23.81 58.09 -19.66
C LYS A 2 -24.03 56.80 -20.45
N ILE A 3 -23.24 56.61 -21.51
CA ILE A 3 -23.17 55.34 -22.25
C ILE A 3 -21.86 54.71 -21.85
N THR A 4 -21.96 53.60 -21.12
CA THR A 4 -20.83 52.79 -20.63
C THR A 4 -20.60 51.68 -21.64
N LEU A 5 -19.38 51.56 -22.19
CA LEU A 5 -18.97 50.43 -23.03
C LEU A 5 -18.78 49.15 -22.18
N PRO A 6 -19.00 47.95 -22.74
CA PRO A 6 -18.72 46.70 -22.05
C PRO A 6 -17.21 46.41 -22.04
N LEU A 7 -16.73 46.02 -20.85
CA LEU A 7 -15.38 45.53 -20.61
C LEU A 7 -15.29 44.08 -21.14
N PHE A 8 -14.40 43.83 -22.09
CA PHE A 8 -14.11 42.48 -22.57
C PHE A 8 -13.38 41.68 -21.50
N LEU A 9 -13.88 40.47 -21.28
CA LEU A 9 -13.34 39.39 -20.46
C LEU A 9 -12.16 38.75 -21.23
N THR A 10 -10.97 38.71 -20.62
CA THR A 10 -9.91 37.78 -21.04
C THR A 10 -9.42 37.02 -19.82
N LEU A 11 -9.72 35.72 -19.82
CA LEU A 11 -9.21 34.71 -18.91
C LEU A 11 -7.98 34.04 -19.55
N MET A 12 -7.23 33.31 -18.71
CA MET A 12 -6.17 32.32 -19.01
C MET A 12 -4.73 32.87 -18.99
N THR A 13 -3.74 32.25 -18.36
CA THR A 13 -3.60 31.08 -17.46
C THR A 13 -2.17 31.19 -16.92
N SER A 14 -1.97 31.16 -15.60
CA SER A 14 -0.63 31.12 -15.01
C SER A 14 -0.22 29.66 -14.80
N SER A 15 0.63 29.12 -15.69
CA SER A 15 1.35 27.87 -15.42
C SER A 15 2.37 28.12 -14.31
N ALA A 16 2.08 27.62 -13.11
CA ALA A 16 3.07 27.47 -12.07
C ALA A 16 3.72 26.08 -12.23
N THR A 17 4.94 26.05 -12.75
CA THR A 17 5.83 24.90 -12.71
C THR A 17 6.22 24.62 -11.25
N ALA A 18 5.73 23.52 -10.69
CA ALA A 18 6.22 22.97 -9.43
C ALA A 18 7.60 22.32 -9.68
N ALA A 19 8.65 22.94 -9.16
CA ALA A 19 9.97 22.34 -9.11
C ALA A 19 10.01 21.36 -7.92
N LEU A 20 9.91 20.05 -8.20
CA LEU A 20 10.24 19.02 -7.22
C LEU A 20 11.75 19.00 -7.00
N VAL A 21 12.17 19.36 -5.80
CA VAL A 21 13.53 19.15 -5.30
C VAL A 21 13.69 17.66 -5.02
N HIS A 22 14.32 16.94 -5.95
CA HIS A 22 14.86 15.60 -5.72
C HIS A 22 16.01 15.71 -4.72
N ASN A 23 15.76 15.42 -3.44
CA ASN A 23 16.82 15.15 -2.48
C ASN A 23 16.95 13.64 -2.33
N SER A 24 17.52 13.01 -3.35
CA SER A 24 17.89 11.60 -3.34
C SER A 24 19.14 11.44 -2.48
N LEU A 25 18.99 11.05 -1.22
CA LEU A 25 20.10 10.51 -0.44
C LEU A 25 20.51 9.17 -1.08
N SER A 26 21.54 9.22 -1.93
CA SER A 26 22.18 8.04 -2.52
C SER A 26 22.78 7.19 -1.41
N PHE A 27 22.04 6.18 -0.95
CA PHE A 27 22.64 5.07 -0.21
C PHE A 27 23.42 4.23 -1.22
N LYS A 28 24.76 4.33 -1.20
CA LYS A 28 25.63 3.49 -2.03
C LYS A 28 25.61 2.06 -1.48
N TYR A 29 24.67 1.24 -1.93
CA TYR A 29 24.75 -0.20 -1.76
C TYR A 29 25.81 -0.75 -2.73
N GLN A 30 26.79 -1.48 -2.20
CA GLN A 30 27.78 -2.16 -3.03
C GLN A 30 27.11 -3.38 -3.67
N ASP A 31 27.01 -3.36 -5.00
CA ASP A 31 26.65 -4.53 -5.80
C ASP A 31 27.57 -5.71 -5.45
N ASN A 32 27.03 -6.74 -4.82
CA ASN A 32 27.68 -8.05 -4.76
C ASN A 32 27.07 -8.92 -5.88
N PRO A 33 27.76 -9.14 -7.01
CA PRO A 33 27.18 -9.70 -8.23
C PRO A 33 26.98 -11.23 -8.19
N ARG A 34 26.70 -11.82 -7.01
CA ARG A 34 26.59 -13.28 -6.81
C ARG A 34 25.50 -13.72 -5.83
N HIS A 35 24.41 -12.98 -5.74
CA HIS A 35 23.15 -13.54 -5.23
C HIS A 35 22.13 -13.44 -6.33
N ASP A 36 22.03 -14.53 -7.10
CA ASP A 36 20.78 -14.89 -7.75
C ASP A 36 19.71 -14.81 -6.64
N PRO A 37 18.65 -13.99 -6.76
CA PRO A 37 17.61 -13.92 -5.74
C PRO A 37 16.91 -15.28 -5.71
N ARG A 38 17.44 -16.21 -4.91
CA ARG A 38 16.83 -17.51 -4.65
C ARG A 38 15.42 -17.24 -4.18
N GLU A 39 14.45 -17.75 -4.93
CA GLU A 39 13.07 -17.93 -4.48
C GLU A 39 13.10 -18.47 -3.04
N PRO A 40 12.63 -17.70 -2.04
CA PRO A 40 12.62 -18.20 -0.68
C PRO A 40 11.79 -19.49 -0.52
N ASP A 41 12.12 -20.33 0.46
CA ASP A 41 11.40 -21.58 0.72
C ASP A 41 10.13 -21.29 1.56
N TYR A 42 8.95 -21.48 0.95
CA TYR A 42 7.65 -21.04 1.45
C TYR A 42 6.74 -22.18 1.96
N SER A 43 7.31 -23.34 2.27
CA SER A 43 6.53 -24.49 2.76
C SER A 43 6.03 -24.33 4.20
N ALA A 44 6.54 -23.36 4.97
CA ALA A 44 6.15 -23.14 6.35
C ALA A 44 5.00 -22.12 6.49
N GLN A 45 3.77 -22.63 6.58
CA GLN A 45 2.56 -21.85 6.90
C GLN A 45 2.65 -21.12 8.26
N ASP A 46 3.56 -21.54 9.14
CA ASP A 46 3.68 -21.06 10.53
C ASP A 46 4.12 -19.59 10.66
N TYR A 47 4.54 -18.94 9.57
CA TYR A 47 5.02 -17.55 9.57
C TYR A 47 4.13 -16.61 8.74
N GLU A 48 3.06 -17.12 8.14
CA GLU A 48 2.16 -16.34 7.29
C GLU A 48 1.10 -15.62 8.12
N LEU A 49 0.99 -14.30 8.00
CA LEU A 49 -0.13 -13.56 8.57
C LEU A 49 -1.42 -13.99 7.87
N ARG A 50 -2.39 -14.48 8.65
CA ARG A 50 -3.74 -14.82 8.16
C ARG A 50 -4.79 -14.02 8.90
N CYS A 51 -5.32 -13.00 8.23
CA CYS A 51 -6.32 -12.15 8.85
C CYS A 51 -7.65 -12.88 9.08
N PRO A 52 -8.25 -12.74 10.28
CA PRO A 52 -9.53 -13.36 10.56
C PRO A 52 -10.62 -12.71 9.69
N LYS A 53 -11.51 -13.54 9.12
CA LYS A 53 -12.69 -13.02 8.43
C LYS A 53 -13.60 -12.27 9.40
N SER A 54 -14.09 -11.09 9.02
CA SER A 54 -15.07 -10.38 9.83
C SER A 54 -16.36 -11.20 9.96
N LYS A 55 -16.99 -11.09 11.12
CA LYS A 55 -18.32 -11.66 11.39
C LYS A 55 -19.45 -10.71 10.99
N ASP A 56 -19.15 -9.43 10.77
CA ASP A 56 -20.12 -8.43 10.31
C ASP A 56 -20.01 -8.31 8.78
N PRO A 57 -21.09 -8.62 8.02
CA PRO A 57 -21.05 -8.52 6.56
C PRO A 57 -20.85 -7.09 6.02
N ARG A 58 -20.94 -6.07 6.88
CA ARG A 58 -20.68 -4.66 6.55
C ARG A 58 -19.21 -4.27 6.72
N LYS A 59 -18.38 -5.21 7.11
CA LYS A 59 -16.98 -5.00 7.41
C LYS A 59 -16.10 -5.97 6.65
N MET A 60 -14.86 -5.55 6.43
CA MET A 60 -13.83 -6.35 5.80
C MET A 60 -12.59 -6.31 6.67
N THR A 61 -11.89 -7.43 6.77
CA THR A 61 -10.58 -7.48 7.44
C THR A 61 -9.51 -7.57 6.38
N LEU A 62 -8.57 -6.62 6.37
CA LEU A 62 -7.42 -6.62 5.47
C LEU A 62 -6.11 -6.59 6.27
N PRO A 63 -5.03 -7.17 5.73
CA PRO A 63 -3.69 -6.97 6.26
C PRO A 63 -3.28 -5.50 6.18
N ALA A 64 -2.43 -5.08 7.11
CA ALA A 64 -1.80 -3.77 7.13
C ALA A 64 -0.34 -3.91 7.54
N ILE A 65 0.54 -3.23 6.82
CA ILE A 65 1.93 -3.01 7.23
C ILE A 65 1.93 -1.73 8.06
N THR A 66 2.29 -1.84 9.33
CA THR A 66 2.35 -0.71 10.27
C THR A 66 3.72 -0.65 10.92
N GLN A 67 3.88 0.20 11.94
CA GLN A 67 5.12 0.26 12.71
C GLN A 67 4.86 0.41 14.20
N GLU A 68 5.79 -0.12 14.99
CA GLU A 68 5.95 0.22 16.40
C GLU A 68 7.16 1.11 16.59
N LEU A 69 7.08 2.01 17.58
CA LEU A 69 8.21 2.82 18.02
C LEU A 69 8.71 2.28 19.35
N ASP A 70 10.03 2.06 19.46
CA ASP A 70 10.65 1.77 20.75
C ASP A 70 10.75 3.02 21.64
N ASP A 71 11.22 2.87 22.88
CA ASP A 71 11.41 3.97 23.84
C ASP A 71 12.37 5.08 23.33
N LYS A 72 13.13 4.81 22.27
CA LYS A 72 14.05 5.75 21.62
C LYS A 72 13.49 6.33 20.33
N GLY A 73 12.24 6.00 19.97
CA GLY A 73 11.57 6.44 18.75
C GLY A 73 12.04 5.70 17.50
N LYS A 74 12.74 4.57 17.62
CA LYS A 74 13.13 3.77 16.45
C LYS A 74 11.95 2.94 15.97
N ALA A 75 11.63 3.07 14.69
CA ALA A 75 10.55 2.34 14.05
C ALA A 75 10.94 0.89 13.70
N THR A 76 10.02 -0.04 13.95
CA THR A 76 10.07 -1.43 13.49
C THR A 76 8.76 -1.73 12.78
N ASN A 77 8.82 -2.16 11.51
CA ASN A 77 7.60 -2.54 10.81
C ASN A 77 7.00 -3.80 11.42
N ILE A 78 5.69 -3.88 11.43
CA ILE A 78 4.94 -5.05 11.88
C ILE A 78 3.79 -5.30 10.92
N LEU A 79 3.20 -6.49 11.00
CA LEU A 79 1.95 -6.78 10.31
C LEU A 79 0.78 -6.79 11.31
N GLU A 80 -0.31 -6.18 10.87
CA GLU A 80 -1.58 -6.16 11.58
C GLU A 80 -2.71 -6.60 10.66
N CYS A 81 -3.86 -6.92 11.25
CA CYS A 81 -5.11 -7.07 10.54
C CYS A 81 -6.08 -5.99 11.00
N TRP A 82 -6.54 -5.22 10.03
CA TRP A 82 -7.43 -4.09 10.24
C TRP A 82 -8.82 -4.44 9.77
N GLU A 83 -9.79 -4.25 10.64
CA GLU A 83 -11.20 -4.29 10.28
C GLU A 83 -11.66 -2.88 9.87
N ILE A 84 -12.15 -2.76 8.64
CA ILE A 84 -12.62 -1.51 8.05
C ILE A 84 -14.15 -1.48 7.96
N ASP A 85 -14.71 -0.35 8.38
CA ASP A 85 -16.14 -0.05 8.31
C ASP A 85 -16.44 0.55 6.93
N ASN A 86 -16.68 -0.25 5.89
CA ASN A 86 -17.19 0.34 4.64
C ASN A 86 -17.74 -0.61 3.57
N VAL A 87 -18.19 -1.80 3.93
CA VAL A 87 -18.90 -2.66 2.99
C VAL A 87 -20.39 -2.29 3.05
N VAL A 88 -20.84 -1.44 2.12
CA VAL A 88 -22.27 -1.13 1.99
C VAL A 88 -23.00 -2.41 1.58
N PRO A 89 -24.21 -2.70 2.10
CA PRO A 89 -25.00 -3.85 1.65
C PRO A 89 -25.10 -3.88 0.12
N ALA A 90 -25.21 -5.11 -0.40
CA ALA A 90 -25.04 -5.46 -1.81
C ALA A 90 -25.54 -4.41 -2.80
N VAL A 91 -24.74 -4.14 -3.84
CA VAL A 91 -25.13 -3.23 -4.92
C VAL A 91 -26.45 -3.71 -5.51
N GLU A 92 -27.46 -2.84 -5.54
CA GLU A 92 -28.80 -3.20 -6.00
C GLU A 92 -28.74 -3.84 -7.40
N GLY A 93 -29.28 -5.06 -7.52
CA GLY A 93 -29.30 -5.82 -8.77
C GLY A 93 -28.01 -6.59 -9.10
N ILE A 94 -26.98 -6.59 -8.24
CA ILE A 94 -25.74 -7.35 -8.46
C ILE A 94 -25.49 -8.30 -7.28
N GLU A 95 -25.78 -9.58 -7.48
CA GLU A 95 -25.50 -10.62 -6.49
C GLU A 95 -23.99 -10.76 -6.25
N GLY A 96 -23.59 -10.79 -4.97
CA GLY A 96 -22.20 -10.99 -4.56
C GLY A 96 -21.29 -9.77 -4.68
N ALA A 97 -21.80 -8.61 -5.12
CA ALA A 97 -21.04 -7.37 -5.16
C ALA A 97 -21.33 -6.48 -3.96
N SER A 98 -20.29 -5.91 -3.37
CA SER A 98 -20.41 -4.90 -2.34
C SER A 98 -19.64 -3.65 -2.72
N LEU A 99 -20.17 -2.48 -2.38
CA LEU A 99 -19.43 -1.24 -2.49
C LEU A 99 -18.48 -1.13 -1.31
N VAL A 100 -17.20 -0.91 -1.58
CA VAL A 100 -16.19 -0.59 -0.55
C VAL A 100 -15.78 0.86 -0.68
N GLY A 101 -16.10 1.65 0.35
CA GLY A 101 -15.72 3.06 0.40
C GLY A 101 -14.26 3.25 0.80
N TRP A 102 -13.33 3.16 -0.14
CA TRP A 102 -11.92 3.43 0.13
C TRP A 102 -11.62 4.91 0.42
N GLY A 103 -12.54 5.81 0.08
CA GLY A 103 -12.31 7.26 0.14
C GLY A 103 -11.76 7.79 -1.18
N ALA A 104 -10.91 8.81 -1.10
CA ALA A 104 -10.29 9.43 -2.26
C ALA A 104 -8.81 9.07 -2.37
N PHE A 105 -8.31 9.01 -3.60
CA PHE A 105 -6.91 8.78 -3.91
C PHE A 105 -6.33 10.02 -4.60
N ASP A 106 -5.07 10.33 -4.33
CA ASP A 106 -4.35 11.41 -5.04
C ASP A 106 -3.74 10.89 -6.34
N GLU A 107 -3.10 9.74 -6.29
CA GLU A 107 -2.44 9.11 -7.44
C GLU A 107 -2.37 7.58 -7.28
N ALA A 108 -2.07 6.90 -8.38
CA ALA A 108 -1.89 5.46 -8.39
C ALA A 108 -0.66 5.09 -9.23
N PHE A 109 0.14 4.15 -8.73
CA PHE A 109 1.30 3.61 -9.44
C PHE A 109 1.14 2.12 -9.63
N GLN A 110 1.36 1.67 -10.86
CA GLN A 110 1.41 0.27 -11.19
C GLN A 110 2.86 -0.16 -11.38
N TYR A 111 3.21 -1.28 -10.76
CA TYR A 111 4.51 -1.92 -10.90
C TYR A 111 4.32 -3.26 -11.61
N ASP A 112 5.06 -3.44 -12.70
CA ASP A 112 5.07 -4.63 -13.54
C ASP A 112 6.42 -5.34 -13.39
N PHE A 113 6.41 -6.51 -12.76
CA PHE A 113 7.61 -7.33 -12.56
C PHE A 113 7.67 -8.43 -13.63
N HIS A 114 8.44 -8.16 -14.68
CA HIS A 114 8.62 -9.09 -15.80
C HIS A 114 9.48 -10.30 -15.47
N GLU A 115 10.26 -10.24 -14.40
CA GLU A 115 11.10 -11.30 -13.85
C GLU A 115 10.94 -11.31 -12.33
N GLY A 116 11.40 -12.38 -11.67
CA GLY A 116 11.43 -12.44 -10.21
C GLY A 116 12.28 -11.31 -9.63
N PHE A 117 11.74 -10.53 -8.68
CA PHE A 117 12.40 -9.35 -8.15
C PHE A 117 12.41 -9.34 -6.63
N PHE A 118 13.61 -9.19 -6.05
CA PHE A 118 13.79 -9.00 -4.62
C PHE A 118 14.04 -7.53 -4.30
N MET A 119 13.19 -6.95 -3.46
CA MET A 119 13.39 -5.63 -2.88
C MET A 119 14.20 -5.75 -1.57
N PRO A 120 15.40 -5.14 -1.50
CA PRO A 120 16.20 -5.11 -0.28
C PRO A 120 15.49 -4.34 0.84
N PRO A 121 15.99 -4.37 2.09
CA PRO A 121 15.36 -3.67 3.22
C PRO A 121 15.01 -2.21 2.90
N HIS A 122 13.73 -1.86 2.99
CA HIS A 122 13.18 -0.54 2.66
C HIS A 122 12.01 -0.17 3.59
N PRO A 123 11.72 1.13 3.78
CA PRO A 123 10.48 1.59 4.41
C PRO A 123 9.26 1.35 3.55
N ALA A 124 8.06 1.36 4.14
CA ALA A 124 6.83 1.37 3.38
C ALA A 124 6.53 2.83 2.95
N PRO A 125 6.23 3.10 1.66
CA PRO A 125 5.96 4.45 1.16
C PRO A 125 4.66 5.02 1.74
N GLU A 126 4.27 6.22 1.29
CA GLU A 126 3.07 6.95 1.73
C GLU A 126 1.81 6.07 1.90
N PRO A 127 0.88 6.47 2.80
CA PRO A 127 -0.36 5.74 3.04
C PRO A 127 -1.08 5.34 1.75
N SER A 128 -1.23 4.05 1.51
CA SER A 128 -1.80 3.49 0.29
C SER A 128 -2.61 2.23 0.53
N LEU A 129 -3.58 2.01 -0.36
CA LEU A 129 -4.19 0.71 -0.57
C LEU A 129 -3.45 0.02 -1.70
N VAL A 130 -2.92 -1.16 -1.45
CA VAL A 130 -2.18 -1.93 -2.45
C VAL A 130 -3.07 -3.06 -2.94
N LEU A 131 -3.15 -3.23 -4.27
CA LEU A 131 -3.90 -4.29 -4.93
C LEU A 131 -2.96 -5.18 -5.75
N MET A 132 -3.04 -6.48 -5.51
CA MET A 132 -2.40 -7.49 -6.35
C MET A 132 -3.30 -7.84 -7.53
N SER A 133 -2.85 -7.54 -8.74
CA SER A 133 -3.58 -7.89 -9.96
C SER A 133 -3.20 -9.29 -10.47
N THR A 134 -1.91 -9.62 -10.47
CA THR A 134 -1.36 -10.91 -10.94
C THR A 134 -0.12 -11.30 -10.15
N GLY A 135 0.29 -12.57 -10.24
CA GLY A 135 1.52 -13.09 -9.63
C GLY A 135 1.41 -13.36 -8.13
N VAL A 136 2.57 -13.49 -7.49
CA VAL A 136 2.70 -13.75 -6.04
C VAL A 136 3.67 -12.74 -5.46
N GLY A 137 3.27 -12.10 -4.37
CA GLY A 137 4.08 -11.14 -3.63
C GLY A 137 4.25 -11.56 -2.20
N LEU A 138 5.43 -11.35 -1.64
CA LEU A 138 5.71 -11.66 -0.24
C LEU A 138 6.42 -10.50 0.41
N ILE A 139 5.91 -10.07 1.56
CA ILE A 139 6.49 -8.99 2.33
C ILE A 139 6.89 -9.56 3.69
N THR A 140 8.14 -9.35 4.08
CA THR A 140 8.69 -9.85 5.34
C THR A 140 9.08 -8.69 6.22
N VAL A 141 8.55 -8.69 7.44
CA VAL A 141 8.86 -7.70 8.48
C VAL A 141 9.97 -8.22 9.41
N PRO A 142 10.60 -7.38 10.25
CA PRO A 142 11.77 -7.74 11.05
C PRO A 142 11.57 -8.91 12.02
N SER A 143 10.34 -9.17 12.47
CA SER A 143 10.00 -10.34 13.30
C SER A 143 10.12 -11.68 12.55
N GLY A 144 10.27 -11.63 11.21
CA GLY A 144 10.28 -12.79 10.33
C GLY A 144 8.89 -13.26 9.89
N GLU A 145 7.82 -12.59 10.34
CA GLU A 145 6.48 -12.83 9.81
C GLU A 145 6.38 -12.35 8.35
N VAL A 146 5.57 -13.07 7.58
CA VAL A 146 5.40 -12.89 6.14
C VAL A 146 3.94 -12.59 5.81
N LEU A 147 3.72 -11.53 5.05
CA LEU A 147 2.47 -11.30 4.34
C LEU A 147 2.60 -11.90 2.95
N ARG A 148 1.87 -13.00 2.69
CA ARG A 148 1.80 -13.63 1.37
C ARG A 148 0.58 -13.12 0.62
N LEU A 149 0.81 -12.72 -0.62
CA LEU A 149 -0.16 -12.04 -1.46
C LEU A 149 -0.27 -12.76 -2.81
N GLY A 150 -1.47 -12.87 -3.32
CA GLY A 150 -1.80 -13.37 -4.65
C GLY A 150 -2.84 -12.50 -5.35
N PRO A 151 -3.31 -12.91 -6.54
CA PRO A 151 -4.24 -12.12 -7.33
C PRO A 151 -5.56 -11.87 -6.57
N GLY A 152 -5.99 -10.60 -6.52
CA GLY A 152 -7.18 -10.16 -5.80
C GLY A 152 -6.94 -9.78 -4.35
N ASP A 153 -5.76 -10.07 -3.78
CA ASP A 153 -5.43 -9.63 -2.43
C ASP A 153 -5.23 -8.11 -2.39
N THR A 154 -5.67 -7.51 -1.29
CA THR A 154 -5.48 -6.10 -0.98
C THR A 154 -4.93 -5.95 0.43
N PHE A 155 -4.08 -4.96 0.64
CA PHE A 155 -3.54 -4.64 1.96
C PHE A 155 -3.25 -3.15 2.09
N PHE A 156 -3.13 -2.68 3.33
CA PHE A 156 -2.73 -1.31 3.64
C PHE A 156 -1.23 -1.21 3.83
N SER A 157 -0.63 -0.19 3.22
CA SER A 157 0.71 0.29 3.54
C SER A 157 0.55 1.66 4.17
N VAL A 158 1.01 1.87 5.41
CA VAL A 158 0.56 3.05 6.20
C VAL A 158 1.52 4.23 6.20
N GLY A 159 2.62 4.18 5.41
CA GLY A 159 3.75 5.08 5.59
C GLY A 159 4.53 4.75 6.84
N THR A 160 5.62 4.00 6.69
CA THR A 160 6.45 3.58 7.82
C THR A 160 7.92 3.94 7.62
N ASP A 161 8.63 4.16 8.72
CA ASP A 161 10.08 4.40 8.75
C ASP A 161 10.88 3.11 9.06
N GLY A 162 10.21 2.08 9.57
CA GLY A 162 10.81 0.76 9.82
C GLY A 162 11.08 0.02 8.52
N TRP A 163 11.96 -1.00 8.56
CA TRP A 163 12.31 -1.74 7.35
C TRP A 163 11.42 -2.98 7.15
N GLN A 164 11.23 -3.33 5.88
CA GLN A 164 10.72 -4.61 5.41
C GLN A 164 11.48 -5.05 4.16
N THR A 165 11.40 -6.31 3.78
CA THR A 165 11.83 -6.80 2.46
C THR A 165 10.62 -7.27 1.68
N ALA A 166 10.72 -7.25 0.35
CA ALA A 166 9.67 -7.84 -0.49
C ALA A 166 10.28 -8.73 -1.58
N TRP A 167 9.55 -9.77 -1.96
CA TRP A 167 9.83 -10.58 -3.14
C TRP A 167 8.58 -10.65 -4.00
N TRP A 168 8.77 -10.45 -5.30
CA TRP A 168 7.71 -10.50 -6.30
C TRP A 168 8.07 -11.58 -7.32
N SER A 169 7.14 -12.50 -7.58
CA SER A 169 7.35 -13.52 -8.60
C SER A 169 7.37 -12.91 -9.99
N GLU A 170 7.92 -13.63 -10.96
CA GLU A 170 7.76 -13.32 -12.38
C GLU A 170 6.27 -13.14 -12.73
N GLY A 171 5.97 -12.14 -13.56
CA GLY A 171 4.60 -11.83 -14.02
C GLY A 171 3.73 -11.15 -12.96
N THR A 172 4.32 -10.68 -11.86
CA THR A 172 3.59 -9.96 -10.81
C THR A 172 3.21 -8.56 -11.27
N ARG A 173 1.96 -8.18 -11.01
CA ARG A 173 1.47 -6.81 -11.14
C ARG A 173 0.83 -6.37 -9.84
N VAL A 174 1.33 -5.27 -9.30
CA VAL A 174 0.84 -4.64 -8.09
C VAL A 174 0.52 -3.17 -8.37
N THR A 175 -0.54 -2.66 -7.74
CA THR A 175 -0.94 -1.26 -7.89
C THR A 175 -1.12 -0.63 -6.52
N ASP A 176 -0.39 0.45 -6.29
CA ASP A 176 -0.48 1.27 -5.07
C ASP A 176 -1.42 2.43 -5.36
N PHE A 177 -2.49 2.55 -4.59
CA PHE A 177 -3.40 3.70 -4.62
C PHE A 177 -3.13 4.58 -3.41
N TYR A 178 -2.43 5.69 -3.60
CA TYR A 178 -2.07 6.60 -2.51
C TYR A 178 -3.28 7.40 -2.04
N PHE A 179 -3.57 7.33 -0.75
CA PHE A 179 -4.74 7.99 -0.17
C PHE A 179 -4.58 9.50 -0.20
N LYS A 180 -5.69 10.16 -0.53
CA LYS A 180 -5.73 11.62 -0.54
C LYS A 180 -5.35 12.22 0.81
N ASP A 181 -4.40 13.15 0.79
CA ASP A 181 -3.81 13.75 1.99
C ASP A 181 -3.21 12.72 2.99
N GLY A 182 -2.87 11.51 2.53
CA GLY A 182 -2.40 10.42 3.39
C GLY A 182 -3.47 9.85 4.35
N LYS A 183 -4.76 10.09 4.09
CA LYS A 183 -5.85 9.70 5.00
C LYS A 183 -6.40 8.31 4.68
N ILE A 184 -5.95 7.32 5.44
CA ILE A 184 -6.51 5.97 5.43
C ILE A 184 -7.94 5.98 6.01
N PRO A 185 -8.88 5.18 5.48
CA PRO A 185 -10.19 4.96 6.10
C PRO A 185 -10.14 4.57 7.58
N SER A 186 -11.22 4.90 8.29
CA SER A 186 -11.41 4.48 9.68
C SER A 186 -11.35 2.96 9.80
N HIS A 187 -10.59 2.49 10.78
CA HIS A 187 -10.33 1.07 11.01
C HIS A 187 -10.11 0.78 12.49
N SER A 188 -10.12 -0.50 12.82
CA SER A 188 -9.69 -1.01 14.12
C SER A 188 -8.75 -2.20 13.95
N THR A 189 -7.71 -2.28 14.76
CA THR A 189 -6.81 -3.44 14.79
C THR A 189 -7.53 -4.60 15.48
N VAL A 190 -7.77 -5.69 14.75
CA VAL A 190 -8.44 -6.90 15.27
C VAL A 190 -7.47 -8.06 15.49
N HIS A 191 -6.29 -8.00 14.89
CA HIS A 191 -5.19 -8.91 15.15
C HIS A 191 -3.87 -8.18 14.89
N LYS A 192 -2.86 -8.53 15.66
CA LYS A 192 -1.51 -7.98 15.56
C LYS A 192 -0.52 -9.13 15.68
N SER A 193 0.53 -9.09 14.87
CA SER A 193 1.64 -10.01 15.00
C SER A 193 2.25 -9.94 16.40
N THR A 194 2.39 -11.07 17.08
CA THR A 194 2.92 -11.13 18.45
C THR A 194 4.26 -11.86 18.56
N ARG A 195 5.01 -12.01 17.47
CA ARG A 195 6.31 -12.70 17.50
C ARG A 195 7.47 -11.75 17.73
#